data_AF-A0A0R3MAY0-F1
#
_entry.id   AF-A0A0R3MAY0-F1
#
_cell.length_a   1.000
_cell.length_b   1.000
_cell.length_c   1.000
_cell.angle_alpha   90.00
_cell.angle_beta   90.00
_cell.angle_gamma   90.00
#
_symmetry.space_group_name_H-M   'P 1'
#
loop_
_entity.id
_entity.type
_entity.pdbx_description
1 polymer ?
#
loop_
_entity_poly.entity_id
_entity_poly.type
_entity_poly.pdbx_seq_one_letter_code
_entity_poly.pdbx_strand_id
1 'polypeptide(L)' 'MSSVSQPNEQDDGLEASVDQAIAICGGDTRATVRALIVPNNHLESEIAELKKAVSHAYTRGRLRTYTG' A
#
# COMPACT_ATOMS: atom_id res chain seq x y z
N MET A 1 -14.99 -7.30 -37.53
CA MET A 1 -13.89 -7.64 -36.59
C MET A 1 -14.47 -7.51 -35.20
N SER A 2 -14.93 -8.62 -34.61
CA SER A 2 -15.43 -8.64 -33.24
C SER A 2 -14.24 -8.69 -32.29
N SER A 3 -13.98 -7.60 -31.59
CA SER A 3 -13.01 -7.59 -30.49
C SER A 3 -13.67 -8.29 -29.31
N VAL A 4 -13.35 -9.57 -29.15
CA VAL A 4 -13.69 -10.36 -27.96
C VAL A 4 -12.90 -9.74 -26.82
N SER A 5 -13.61 -9.10 -25.89
CA SER A 5 -13.08 -8.67 -24.59
C SER A 5 -12.46 -9.89 -23.92
N GLN A 6 -11.14 -9.89 -23.75
CA GLN A 6 -10.47 -10.91 -22.96
C GLN A 6 -11.00 -10.80 -21.51
N PRO A 7 -11.30 -11.92 -20.83
CA PRO A 7 -11.63 -11.89 -19.42
C PRO A 7 -10.42 -11.36 -18.66
N ASN A 8 -10.60 -10.26 -17.94
CA ASN A 8 -9.55 -9.63 -17.16
C ASN A 8 -9.37 -10.46 -15.88
N GLU A 9 -8.61 -11.56 -15.94
CA GLU A 9 -8.36 -12.45 -14.77
C GLU A 9 -7.75 -11.72 -13.55
N GLN A 10 -7.19 -10.51 -13.75
CA GLN A 10 -6.72 -9.64 -12.68
C GLN A 10 -7.85 -8.96 -11.89
N ASP A 11 -9.01 -8.76 -12.51
CA ASP A 11 -10.20 -8.17 -11.88
C ASP A 11 -10.82 -9.14 -10.88
N ASP A 12 -10.93 -10.41 -11.27
CA ASP A 12 -11.57 -11.46 -10.48
C ASP A 12 -10.86 -11.68 -9.13
N GLY A 13 -9.52 -11.59 -9.10
CA GLY A 13 -8.74 -11.73 -7.88
C GLY A 13 -8.81 -10.51 -6.96
N LEU A 14 -8.95 -9.31 -7.55
CA LEU A 14 -9.11 -8.07 -6.79
C LEU A 14 -10.48 -8.03 -6.12
N GLU A 15 -11.55 -8.29 -6.86
CA GLU A 15 -12.92 -8.29 -6.35
C GLU A 15 -13.10 -9.34 -5.24
N ALA A 16 -12.53 -10.54 -5.39
CA ALA A 16 -12.54 -11.55 -4.33
C ALA A 16 -11.84 -11.07 -3.04
N SER A 17 -10.75 -10.31 -3.18
CA SER A 17 -10.03 -9.74 -2.03
C SER A 17 -10.82 -8.61 -1.37
N VAL A 18 -11.57 -7.82 -2.15
CA VAL A 18 -12.47 -6.78 -1.66
C VAL A 18 -13.62 -7.40 -0.87
N ASP A 19 -14.27 -8.42 -1.42
CA ASP A 19 -15.35 -9.15 -0.75
C ASP A 19 -14.86 -9.78 0.57
N GLN A 20 -13.67 -10.37 0.57
CA GLN A 20 -13.05 -10.89 1.77
C GLN A 20 -12.82 -9.80 2.83
N ALA A 21 -12.30 -8.64 2.43
CA ALA A 21 -12.05 -7.53 3.35
C ALA A 21 -13.36 -6.98 3.96
N ILE A 22 -14.41 -6.88 3.14
CA ILE A 22 -15.75 -6.47 3.57
C ILE A 22 -16.33 -7.50 4.56
N ALA A 23 -16.18 -8.80 4.27
CA ALA A 23 -16.64 -9.87 5.15
C ALA A 23 -15.94 -9.85 6.52
N ILE A 24 -14.63 -9.61 6.56
CA ILE A 24 -13.85 -9.45 7.80
C ILE A 24 -14.40 -8.26 8.63
N CYS A 25 -14.84 -7.20 7.97
CA CYS A 25 -15.43 -6.02 8.61
C CYS A 25 -16.94 -6.16 8.87
N GLY A 26 -17.51 -7.36 8.75
CA GLY A 26 -18.92 -7.62 9.04
C GLY A 26 -19.89 -7.00 8.04
N GLY A 27 -19.46 -6.75 6.80
CA GLY A 27 -20.27 -6.13 5.75
C GLY A 27 -20.27 -4.60 5.75
N ASP A 28 -19.59 -3.96 6.70
CA ASP A 28 -19.50 -2.50 6.73
C ASP A 28 -18.39 -2.00 5.80
N THR A 29 -18.80 -1.51 4.63
CA THR A 29 -17.90 -0.96 3.61
C THR A 29 -17.16 0.29 4.09
N ARG A 30 -17.78 1.12 4.94
CA ARG A 30 -17.13 2.31 5.50
C ARG A 30 -16.08 1.92 6.55
N ALA A 31 -16.35 0.92 7.39
CA ALA A 31 -15.36 0.36 8.30
C ALA A 31 -14.20 -0.27 7.53
N THR A 32 -14.48 -1.02 6.47
CA THR A 32 -13.47 -1.64 5.58
C THR A 32 -12.53 -0.59 4.99
N VAL A 33 -13.07 0.47 4.40
CA VAL A 33 -12.26 1.55 3.81
C VAL A 33 -11.41 2.24 4.88
N ARG A 34 -11.94 2.49 6.08
CA ARG A 34 -11.16 3.04 7.19
C ARG A 34 -10.03 2.11 7.64
N ALA A 35 -10.30 0.81 7.71
CA ALA A 35 -9.32 -0.20 8.07
C ALA A 35 -8.19 -0.33 7.05
N LEU A 36 -8.44 0.02 5.78
CA LEU A 36 -7.40 0.10 4.75
C LEU A 36 -6.61 1.42 4.79
N ILE A 37 -7.28 2.55 5.05
CA ILE A 37 -6.64 3.88 5.04
C ILE A 37 -5.74 4.09 6.26
N VAL A 38 -6.18 3.69 7.47
CA VAL A 38 -5.44 3.97 8.71
C VAL A 38 -4.04 3.34 8.71
N PRO A 39 -3.86 2.06 8.36
CA PRO A 39 -2.53 1.45 8.24
C PRO A 39 -1.68 2.08 7.15
N ASN A 40 -2.27 2.46 6.00
CA ASN A 40 -1.53 3.11 4.93
C ASN A 40 -0.94 4.46 5.37
N ASN A 41 -1.75 5.31 6.01
CA ASN A 41 -1.27 6.58 6.56
C ASN A 41 -0.16 6.37 7.61
N HIS A 42 -0.26 5.31 8.41
CA HIS A 42 0.78 4.97 9.39
C HIS A 42 2.09 4.60 8.69
N LEU A 43 2.06 3.69 7.71
CA LEU A 43 3.24 3.31 6.94
C LEU A 43 3.90 4.50 6.22
N GLU A 44 3.09 5.37 5.62
CA GLU A 44 3.58 6.60 4.98
C GLU A 44 4.30 7.53 5.97
N SER A 45 3.77 7.64 7.20
CA SER A 45 4.41 8.42 8.26
C SER A 45 5.75 7.83 8.71
N GLU A 46 5.83 6.51 8.89
CA GLU A 46 7.08 5.82 9.25
C GLU A 46 8.14 6.00 8.16
N ILE A 47 7.74 5.90 6.88
CA ILE A 47 8.62 6.14 5.74
C ILE A 47 9.13 7.58 5.74
N ALA A 48 8.27 8.56 6.02
CA ALA A 48 8.67 9.97 6.08
C ALA A 48 9.70 10.23 7.19
N GLU A 49 9.48 9.66 8.38
CA GLU A 49 10.41 9.77 9.50
C GLU A 49 11.75 9.10 9.19
N LEU A 50 11.72 7.89 8.61
CA LEU A 50 12.93 7.17 8.20
C LEU A 50 13.72 7.95 7.16
N LYS A 51 13.05 8.49 6.13
CA LYS A 51 13.69 9.34 5.10
C LYS A 51 14.37 10.56 5.72
N LYS A 52 13.73 11.21 6.71
CA LYS A 52 14.31 12.34 7.44
C LYS A 52 15.54 11.93 8.23
N ALA A 53 15.47 10.81 8.95
CA ALA A 53 16.60 10.30 9.74
C ALA A 53 17.81 9.93 8.85
N VAL A 54 17.55 9.24 7.74
CA VAL A 54 18.58 8.88 6.75
C VAL A 54 19.19 10.12 6.12
N SER A 55 18.37 11.06 5.65
CA SER A 55 18.84 12.34 5.09
C SER A 55 19.71 13.09 6.10
N HIS A 56 19.26 13.21 7.35
CA HIS A 56 20.03 13.85 8.41
C HIS A 56 21.38 13.16 8.67
N ALA A 57 21.42 11.83 8.63
CA ALA A 57 22.66 11.08 8.80
C ALA A 57 23.62 11.25 7.61
N TYR A 58 23.10 11.36 6.38
CA TYR A 58 23.87 11.75 5.20
C TYR A 58 24.42 13.16 5.29
N THR A 59 23.61 14.16 5.64
CA THR A 59 24.06 15.56 5.79
C THR A 59 25.14 15.71 6.88
N ARG A 60 25.09 14.87 7.93
CA ARG A 60 26.12 14.83 8.98
C ARG A 60 27.34 13.98 8.63
N GLY A 61 27.43 13.43 7.42
CA GLY A 61 28.55 12.58 6.99
C GLY A 61 28.68 11.26 7.78
N ARG A 62 27.62 10.82 8.47
CA ARG A 62 27.62 9.62 9.33
C ARG A 62 27.28 8.34 8.57
N LEU A 63 26.61 8.44 7.42
CA LEU A 63 26.38 7.30 6.52
C LEU A 63 27.38 7.37 5.37
N ARG A 64 28.24 6.36 5.28
CA ARG A 64 29.09 6.12 4.12
C ARG A 64 28.22 5.38 3.11
N THR A 65 27.99 5.97 1.93
CA THR A 65 27.35 5.24 0.83
C THR A 65 28.12 3.95 0.58
N TYR A 66 27.44 2.82 0.55
CA TYR A 66 28.03 1.57 0.07
C TYR A 66 28.34 1.75 -1.43
N THR A 67 29.58 2.09 -1.75
CA THR A 67 30.13 1.97 -3.10
C THR A 67 30.54 0.51 -3.26
N GLY A 68 29.66 -0.26 -3.91
CA GLY A 68 30.02 -1.57 -4.46
C GLY A 68 31.03 -1.43 -5.59
#